data_AF-A0A091PQV9-F1
#
_entry.id   AF-A0A091PQV9-F1
#
_cell.length_a   1.000
_cell.length_b   1.000
_cell.length_c   1.000
_cell.angle_alpha   90.00
_cell.angle_beta   90.00
_cell.angle_gamma   90.00
#
_symmetry.space_group_name_H-M   'P 1'
#
loop_
_entity.id
_entity.type
_entity.pdbx_description
1 polymer ?
#
loop_
_entity_poly.entity_id
_entity_poly.type
_entity_poly.pdbx_seq_one_letter_code
_entity_poly.pdbx_strand_id
1 'polypeptide(L)'
;ISDHSLAQKTLCPDSKTYLGEHYNTHSLFGWSQTAPTFHVVQQATGKRAFVLSRSTFVGSGKHGGHWLGDNFSQWKDMHYSIIGILEFNLFGIPYIGADICGFNYNTTYELCLRWMQLGSFYPFSRNHN
;
A
#
# COMPACT_ATOMS: atom_id res chain seq x y z
N ILE A 1 21.89 2.86 15.02
CA ILE A 1 21.58 1.41 14.89
C ILE A 1 21.72 1.08 13.41
N SER A 2 22.81 0.47 12.98
CA SER A 2 23.00 0.10 11.57
C SER A 2 23.64 -1.28 11.52
N ASP A 3 22.81 -2.28 11.78
CA ASP A 3 23.07 -3.64 11.34
C ASP A 3 22.40 -3.76 9.97
N HIS A 4 23.19 -3.64 8.90
CA HIS A 4 22.73 -3.62 7.50
C HIS A 4 22.34 -5.02 7.00
N SER A 5 21.60 -5.76 7.81
CA SER A 5 21.16 -7.12 7.49
C SER A 5 19.88 -7.07 6.65
N LEU A 6 19.82 -7.92 5.61
CA LEU A 6 18.59 -8.16 4.84
C LEU A 6 17.46 -8.76 5.70
N ALA A 7 17.75 -9.28 6.89
CA ALA A 7 16.76 -9.76 7.84
C ALA A 7 16.13 -8.65 8.69
N GLN A 8 16.58 -7.39 8.57
CA GLN A 8 16.08 -6.31 9.41
C GLN A 8 14.57 -6.06 9.16
N LYS A 9 13.76 -6.21 10.21
CA LYS A 9 12.30 -6.04 10.18
C LYS A 9 11.58 -6.94 9.17
N THR A 10 12.15 -8.09 8.83
CA THR A 10 11.54 -9.09 7.95
C THR A 10 12.06 -10.51 8.24
N LEU A 11 11.72 -11.49 7.40
CA LEU A 11 12.17 -12.87 7.54
C LEU A 11 13.65 -13.02 7.16
N CYS A 12 14.28 -14.09 7.65
CA CYS A 12 15.66 -14.41 7.28
C CYS A 12 15.77 -14.73 5.78
N PRO A 13 16.80 -14.24 5.06
CA PRO A 13 16.92 -14.46 3.61
C PRO A 13 17.05 -15.94 3.19
N ASP A 14 17.54 -16.81 4.07
CA ASP A 14 17.65 -18.26 3.84
C ASP A 14 16.35 -19.03 4.07
N SER A 15 15.27 -18.36 4.52
CA SER A 15 13.95 -18.97 4.69
C SER A 15 13.45 -19.54 3.36
N LYS A 16 12.90 -20.75 3.38
CA LYS A 16 12.41 -21.44 2.18
C LYS A 16 10.91 -21.22 2.02
N THR A 17 10.50 -20.81 0.82
CA THR A 17 9.08 -20.70 0.41
C THR A 17 8.83 -21.58 -0.80
N TYR A 18 7.56 -21.77 -1.17
CA TYR A 18 7.20 -22.50 -2.40
C TYR A 18 7.80 -21.85 -3.67
N LEU A 19 7.96 -20.52 -3.68
CA LEU A 19 8.52 -19.77 -4.81
C LEU A 19 10.06 -19.79 -4.85
N GLY A 20 10.71 -20.34 -3.82
CA GLY A 20 12.16 -20.36 -3.67
C GLY A 20 12.64 -19.75 -2.36
N GLU A 21 13.93 -19.49 -2.28
CA GLU A 21 14.56 -18.82 -1.13
C GLU A 21 14.05 -17.39 -0.97
N HIS A 22 13.79 -16.99 0.27
CA HIS A 22 13.29 -15.66 0.59
C HIS A 22 14.22 -14.55 0.11
N TYR A 23 15.54 -14.78 0.08
CA TYR A 23 16.52 -13.87 -0.50
C TYR A 23 16.14 -13.43 -1.92
N ASN A 24 15.67 -14.36 -2.75
CA ASN A 24 15.30 -14.11 -4.15
C ASN A 24 13.85 -13.62 -4.30
N THR A 25 12.97 -13.98 -3.36
CA THR A 25 11.52 -13.77 -3.48
C THR A 25 10.95 -12.75 -2.50
N HIS A 26 11.78 -12.11 -1.67
CA HIS A 26 11.34 -11.18 -0.62
C HIS A 26 10.38 -10.11 -1.15
N SER A 27 10.79 -9.38 -2.20
CA SER A 27 9.96 -8.32 -2.81
C SER A 27 8.71 -8.86 -3.54
N LEU A 28 8.62 -10.17 -3.74
CA LEU A 28 7.45 -10.83 -4.33
C LEU A 28 6.45 -11.31 -3.28
N PHE A 29 6.74 -11.18 -1.98
CA PHE A 29 5.90 -11.74 -0.93
C PHE A 29 4.46 -11.21 -0.98
N GLY A 30 4.26 -9.89 -0.89
CA GLY A 30 2.93 -9.27 -0.99
C GLY A 30 2.27 -9.47 -2.35
N TRP A 31 3.05 -9.41 -3.43
CA TRP A 31 2.57 -9.70 -4.78
C TRP A 31 2.01 -11.13 -4.91
N SER A 32 2.72 -12.12 -4.35
CA SER A 32 2.33 -13.53 -4.39
C SER A 32 1.08 -13.82 -3.56
N GLN A 33 0.82 -13.01 -2.52
CA GLN A 33 -0.40 -13.09 -1.70
C GLN A 33 -1.61 -12.43 -2.38
N THR A 34 -1.40 -11.35 -3.13
CA THR A 34 -2.49 -10.49 -3.65
C THR A 34 -3.43 -11.25 -4.58
N ALA A 35 -2.90 -12.03 -5.53
CA ALA A 35 -3.72 -12.76 -6.50
C ALA A 35 -4.57 -13.88 -5.87
N PRO A 36 -4.02 -14.77 -5.00
CA PRO A 36 -4.82 -15.71 -4.22
C PRO A 36 -5.92 -15.03 -3.40
N THR A 37 -5.63 -13.94 -2.69
CA THR A 37 -6.64 -13.21 -1.92
C THR A 37 -7.77 -12.70 -2.81
N PHE A 38 -7.44 -12.13 -3.98
CA PHE A 38 -8.43 -11.67 -4.94
C PHE A 38 -9.37 -12.81 -5.37
N HIS A 39 -8.82 -13.95 -5.80
CA HIS A 39 -9.63 -15.08 -6.25
C HIS A 39 -10.49 -15.69 -5.13
N VAL A 40 -9.95 -15.82 -3.91
CA VAL A 40 -10.71 -16.34 -2.77
C VAL A 40 -11.87 -15.40 -2.41
N VAL A 41 -11.66 -14.08 -2.42
CA VAL A 41 -12.74 -13.11 -2.18
C VAL A 41 -13.83 -13.22 -3.25
N GLN A 42 -13.45 -13.40 -4.52
CA GLN A 42 -14.43 -13.62 -5.60
C GLN A 42 -15.25 -14.89 -5.37
N GLN A 43 -14.60 -16.00 -5.02
CA GLN A 43 -15.25 -17.28 -4.77
C GLN A 43 -16.18 -17.22 -3.55
N ALA A 44 -15.71 -16.63 -2.45
CA ALA A 44 -16.46 -16.53 -1.21
C ALA A 44 -17.70 -15.63 -1.33
N THR A 45 -17.65 -14.60 -2.18
CA THR A 45 -18.73 -13.61 -2.29
C THR A 45 -19.58 -13.76 -3.55
N GLY A 46 -19.12 -14.50 -4.57
CA GLY A 46 -19.73 -14.55 -5.89
C GLY A 46 -19.71 -13.21 -6.65
N LYS A 47 -18.88 -12.25 -6.21
CA LYS A 47 -18.85 -10.87 -6.71
C LYS A 47 -17.45 -10.46 -7.15
N ARG A 48 -17.34 -9.27 -7.76
CA ARG A 48 -16.04 -8.63 -8.01
C ARG A 48 -15.32 -8.44 -6.66
N ALA A 49 -14.07 -8.90 -6.58
CA ALA A 49 -13.28 -8.75 -5.37
C ALA A 49 -12.72 -7.33 -5.23
N PHE A 50 -12.54 -6.95 -3.97
CA PHE A 50 -11.84 -5.76 -3.55
C PHE A 50 -10.69 -6.19 -2.65
N VAL A 51 -9.46 -5.88 -3.06
CA VAL A 51 -8.25 -6.21 -2.29
C VAL A 51 -7.38 -4.97 -2.24
N LEU A 52 -6.91 -4.63 -1.04
CA LEU A 52 -6.00 -3.52 -0.79
C LEU A 52 -4.74 -4.10 -0.14
N SER A 53 -3.58 -3.96 -0.80
CA SER A 53 -2.29 -4.50 -0.31
C SER A 53 -1.29 -3.40 -0.02
N ARG A 54 -0.48 -3.58 1.03
CA ARG A 54 0.62 -2.66 1.38
C ARG A 54 1.86 -2.92 0.53
N SER A 55 2.31 -4.17 0.45
CA SER A 55 3.46 -4.53 -0.39
C SER A 55 3.00 -4.78 -1.83
N THR A 56 3.73 -4.21 -2.78
CA THR A 56 3.45 -4.34 -4.21
C THR A 56 4.72 -4.66 -4.98
N PHE A 57 4.55 -5.23 -6.18
CA PHE A 57 5.60 -5.43 -7.18
C PHE A 57 4.99 -5.16 -8.57
N VAL A 58 5.81 -5.17 -9.63
CA VAL A 58 5.33 -4.99 -11.00
C VAL A 58 4.18 -5.97 -11.30
N GLY A 59 3.04 -5.43 -11.75
CA GLY A 59 1.83 -6.21 -12.04
C GLY A 59 0.87 -6.44 -10.88
N SER A 60 1.19 -6.00 -9.65
CA SER A 60 0.26 -6.09 -8.49
C SER A 60 -1.11 -5.46 -8.76
N GLY A 61 -1.15 -4.36 -9.53
CA GLY A 61 -2.37 -3.64 -9.89
C GLY A 61 -3.41 -4.46 -10.66
N LYS A 62 -3.03 -5.63 -11.20
CA LYS A 62 -3.96 -6.57 -11.84
C LYS A 62 -4.98 -7.17 -10.86
N HIS A 63 -4.61 -7.33 -9.59
CA HIS A 63 -5.43 -8.05 -8.60
C HIS A 63 -5.69 -7.27 -7.31
N GLY A 64 -5.14 -6.06 -7.14
CA GLY A 64 -5.37 -5.26 -5.94
C GLY A 64 -5.04 -3.79 -6.13
N GLY A 65 -5.64 -2.97 -5.27
CA GLY A 65 -5.22 -1.60 -5.07
C GLY A 65 -4.13 -1.47 -4.00
N HIS A 66 -3.69 -0.24 -3.78
CA HIS A 66 -2.65 0.09 -2.81
C HIS A 66 -3.03 1.35 -2.03
N TRP A 67 -2.43 1.54 -0.85
CA TRP A 67 -2.42 2.82 -0.15
C TRP A 67 -1.00 3.14 0.25
N LEU A 68 -0.64 4.42 0.29
CA LEU A 68 0.75 4.89 0.47
C LEU A 68 1.35 4.62 1.87
N GLY A 69 0.67 3.86 2.72
CA GLY A 69 1.18 3.44 4.02
C GLY A 69 1.08 4.51 5.10
N ASP A 70 1.91 4.33 6.12
CA ASP A 70 1.83 4.97 7.44
C ASP A 70 2.38 6.41 7.39
N ASN A 71 1.69 7.29 6.67
CA ASN A 71 2.01 8.71 6.56
C ASN A 71 1.81 9.46 7.90
N PHE A 72 2.34 10.68 8.00
CA PHE A 72 2.15 11.53 9.18
C PHE A 72 1.12 12.63 8.91
N SER A 73 0.42 13.06 9.95
CA SER A 73 -0.48 14.22 9.97
C SER A 73 0.29 15.54 9.84
N GLN A 74 0.93 15.75 8.68
CA GLN A 74 1.75 16.91 8.35
C GLN A 74 1.48 17.40 6.92
N TRP A 75 1.61 18.71 6.67
CA TRP A 75 1.41 19.29 5.34
C TRP A 75 2.30 18.69 4.25
N LYS A 76 3.54 18.31 4.58
CA LYS A 76 4.49 17.69 3.65
C LYS A 76 3.99 16.32 3.17
N ASP A 77 3.38 15.53 4.05
CA ASP A 77 2.84 14.21 3.75
C ASP A 77 1.59 14.30 2.88
N MET A 78 0.75 15.32 3.12
CA MET A 78 -0.35 15.66 2.20
C MET A 78 0.19 15.99 0.80
N HIS A 79 1.27 16.76 0.69
CA HIS A 79 1.91 17.03 -0.61
C HIS A 79 2.49 15.75 -1.26
N TYR A 80 3.21 14.93 -0.49
CA TYR A 80 3.80 13.68 -0.99
C TYR A 80 2.77 12.66 -1.46
N SER A 81 1.54 12.70 -0.93
CA SER A 81 0.44 11.86 -1.42
C SER A 81 0.18 12.05 -2.91
N ILE A 82 0.31 13.29 -3.42
CA ILE A 82 0.05 13.61 -4.83
C ILE A 82 1.11 12.92 -5.70
N ILE A 83 2.38 13.00 -5.29
CA ILE A 83 3.50 12.36 -5.97
C ILE A 83 3.30 10.84 -6.01
N GLY A 84 3.09 10.22 -4.85
CA GLY A 84 2.92 8.77 -4.76
C GLY A 84 1.73 8.27 -5.57
N ILE A 85 0.60 8.97 -5.56
CA ILE A 85 -0.57 8.60 -6.37
C ILE A 85 -0.25 8.64 -7.88
N LEU A 86 0.45 9.67 -8.35
CA LEU A 86 0.82 9.77 -9.77
C LEU A 86 1.86 8.70 -10.17
N GLU A 87 2.85 8.45 -9.32
CA GLU A 87 3.84 7.39 -9.54
C GLU A 87 3.19 6.01 -9.65
N PHE A 88 2.25 5.68 -8.76
CA PHE A 88 1.56 4.39 -8.79
C PHE A 88 0.63 4.23 -9.99
N ASN A 89 0.10 5.32 -10.54
CA ASN A 89 -0.60 5.26 -11.84
C ASN A 89 0.38 4.86 -12.97
N LEU A 90 1.62 5.37 -12.95
CA LEU A 90 2.67 4.94 -13.90
C LEU A 90 3.12 3.49 -13.64
N PHE A 91 3.14 3.04 -12.39
CA PHE A 91 3.44 1.65 -12.02
C PHE A 91 2.29 0.67 -12.33
N GLY A 92 1.17 1.17 -12.87
CA GLY A 92 0.01 0.35 -13.27
C GLY A 92 -0.90 -0.07 -12.11
N ILE A 93 -0.96 0.73 -11.03
CA ILE A 93 -1.81 0.50 -9.85
C ILE A 93 -2.70 1.73 -9.63
N PRO A 94 -3.78 1.89 -10.43
CA PRO A 94 -4.58 3.13 -10.45
C PRO A 94 -5.54 3.28 -9.26
N TYR A 95 -5.89 2.19 -8.57
CA TYR A 95 -6.71 2.26 -7.36
C TYR A 95 -5.81 2.49 -6.14
N ILE A 96 -5.41 3.76 -5.98
CA ILE A 96 -4.41 4.25 -5.04
C ILE A 96 -4.90 5.46 -4.25
N GLY A 97 -4.42 5.62 -3.02
CA GLY A 97 -4.67 6.78 -2.17
C GLY A 97 -3.71 6.85 -0.98
N ALA A 98 -3.72 7.96 -0.27
CA ALA A 98 -3.09 8.10 1.04
C ALA A 98 -4.15 8.09 2.15
N ASP A 99 -3.71 7.89 3.39
CA ASP A 99 -4.59 8.05 4.55
C ASP A 99 -4.86 9.53 4.78
N ILE A 100 -6.10 9.92 4.50
CA ILE A 100 -6.56 11.32 4.54
C ILE A 100 -6.54 11.80 5.99
N CYS A 101 -6.06 13.04 6.16
CA CYS A 101 -5.77 13.68 7.45
C CYS A 101 -4.49 13.18 8.16
N GLY A 102 -3.89 12.10 7.67
CA GLY A 102 -2.67 11.47 8.21
C GLY A 102 -2.97 10.32 9.18
N PHE A 103 -2.13 9.29 9.14
CA PHE A 103 -2.24 8.10 10.00
C PHE A 103 -1.50 8.28 11.33
N ASN A 104 -0.27 8.74 11.28
CA ASN A 104 0.53 8.99 12.49
C ASN A 104 0.36 10.44 12.98
N TYR A 105 0.39 10.63 14.29
CA TYR A 105 0.20 11.92 14.99
C TYR A 105 -1.22 12.49 14.91
N ASN A 106 -1.52 13.38 15.85
CA ASN A 106 -2.77 14.12 15.85
C ASN A 106 -2.80 15.15 14.71
N THR A 107 -3.83 15.07 13.87
CA THR A 107 -4.10 16.07 12.83
C THR A 107 -4.61 17.39 13.43
N THR A 108 -4.54 18.47 12.65
CA THR A 108 -5.17 19.75 12.98
C THR A 108 -6.44 19.93 12.17
N TYR A 109 -7.36 20.77 12.66
CA TYR A 109 -8.60 21.08 11.95
C TYR A 109 -8.33 21.55 10.50
N GLU A 110 -7.39 22.49 10.33
CA GLU A 110 -7.08 23.05 9.02
C GLU A 110 -6.42 22.03 8.09
N LEU A 111 -5.48 21.23 8.59
CA LEU A 111 -4.84 20.18 7.81
C LEU A 111 -5.89 19.16 7.33
N CYS A 112 -6.72 18.65 8.24
CA CYS A 112 -7.71 17.64 7.89
C CYS A 112 -8.78 18.20 6.95
N LEU A 113 -9.19 19.47 7.11
CA LEU A 113 -10.08 20.15 6.16
C LEU A 113 -9.48 20.18 4.75
N ARG A 114 -8.21 20.58 4.60
CA ARG A 114 -7.55 20.61 3.29
C ARG A 114 -7.29 19.22 2.73
N TRP A 115 -6.94 18.26 3.57
CA TRP A 115 -6.70 16.90 3.13
C TRP A 115 -8.00 16.21 2.72
N MET A 116 -9.13 16.47 3.37
CA MET A 116 -10.43 15.96 2.91
C MET A 116 -10.81 16.55 1.54
N GLN A 117 -10.51 17.83 1.29
CA GLN A 117 -10.71 18.44 -0.03
C GLN A 117 -9.88 17.72 -1.10
N LEU A 118 -8.58 17.55 -0.88
CA LEU A 118 -7.69 16.84 -1.80
C LEU A 118 -8.05 15.36 -1.95
N GLY A 119 -8.21 14.67 -0.82
CA GLY A 119 -8.39 13.23 -0.74
C GLY A 119 -9.73 12.74 -1.25
N SER A 120 -10.73 13.63 -1.38
CA SER A 120 -11.98 13.31 -2.09
C SER A 120 -11.77 13.03 -3.59
N PHE A 121 -10.62 13.42 -4.15
CA PHE A 121 -10.23 13.13 -5.53
C PHE A 121 -9.24 11.96 -5.66
N TYR A 122 -8.87 11.30 -4.55
CA TYR A 122 -8.09 10.07 -4.65
C TYR A 122 -8.95 8.94 -5.25
N PRO A 123 -8.42 8.14 -6.19
CA PRO A 123 -9.11 6.93 -6.66
C PRO A 123 -9.52 6.01 -5.52
N PHE A 124 -8.66 5.87 -4.50
CA PHE A 124 -8.98 5.27 -3.22
C PHE A 124 -9.05 6.34 -2.13
N SER A 125 -10.25 6.84 -1.84
CA SER A 125 -10.48 7.85 -0.81
C SER A 125 -10.80 7.19 0.54
N ARG A 126 -9.85 7.21 1.48
CA ARG A 126 -10.00 6.66 2.83
C ARG A 126 -9.44 7.62 3.88
N ASN A 127 -10.19 7.83 4.95
CA ASN A 127 -9.67 8.41 6.20
C ASN A 127 -9.33 7.26 7.16
N HIS A 128 -8.08 7.21 7.65
CA HIS A 128 -7.57 6.20 8.57
C HIS A 128 -6.51 6.83 9.49
N ASN A 129 -6.52 6.44 10.76
CA ASN A 129 -5.69 6.95 11.85
C ASN A 129 -5.50 5.83 12.88
#